data_AF-A0A937XLP7-F1
#
_entry.id   AF-A0A937XLP7-F1
#
_cell.length_a   1.000
_cell.length_b   1.000
_cell.length_c   1.000
_cell.angle_alpha   90.00
_cell.angle_beta   90.00
_cell.angle_gamma   90.00
#
_symmetry.space_group_name_H-M   'P 1'
#
loop_
_entity.id
_entity.type
_entity.pdbx_description
1 polymer ?
#
loop_
_entity_poly.entity_id
_entity_poly.type
_entity_poly.pdbx_seq_one_letter_code
_entity_poly.pdbx_strand_id
1 'polypeptide(L)'
;DRDAPEWNTEALGPSKRDFALDLMAQMKARYGVGGFVHVGQGKWYPGEQMPRWAISLFWRKDGLSCWPQPELMADEKTQLYATKADASRFAQRLAKVLGFPRESILAAYEDVFYYLWREGGLPIGVDPLNAKLDEPYERARLRRVFQGPLHEPVGYVMPITPSEGRWLSTPWPLRDEKLYLVPGDSPIGYRLPLHSLAKPGQDEVLAHLPLDPFNPKLEASLPRFSSVLDVDQPAPSVHEVGQKTNVFQGTALCVEIRNPGRASGPEEERAREGDEVLYVFMPPVQKLEDYLSLLAAIHHAAQSLSTPVLIEGYPPPKDSRLEMLQITPDPGVIEVNIHPAADWFGLVERTEFLYQAAAQSGLSAEKFMLDGRHTGTGGGNHFVMGAAKVEDSPFLRRPDLLASLISFWHNHPSLSYLFSGLFIGPGSQAPRIDEARNDQVYELEIALGEIEREQARLGQCAPWFIDRCLRNLLIDVTGNTHRAEFCIDKLYAPDGPNGRLGLLEMRAFEMPPHPQMSLVQQLLLRACIAWFWEKPYRSGRVQRLTRWGTGLHDRFLLPSFISLDFEDALTELRQAGFDFDPAWFSPQHEFRFPLIGSVELRGVGIELRHALEPWQLMGES
;
A
#
# COMPACT_ATOMS: atom_id res chain seq x y z
N ASP A 1 -10.85 -8.21 21.00
CA ASP A 1 -12.01 -7.35 21.28
C ASP A 1 -12.44 -6.71 19.97
N ARG A 2 -13.63 -7.06 19.43
CA ARG A 2 -14.12 -6.50 18.15
C ARG A 2 -14.69 -5.08 18.30
N ASP A 3 -14.97 -4.68 19.54
CA ASP A 3 -15.57 -3.38 19.86
C ASP A 3 -14.49 -2.32 20.15
N ALA A 4 -13.22 -2.74 20.25
CA ALA A 4 -12.11 -1.83 20.44
C ALA A 4 -12.04 -0.77 19.31
N PRO A 5 -11.59 0.46 19.61
CA PRO A 5 -11.57 1.57 18.65
C PRO A 5 -10.84 1.25 17.35
N GLU A 6 -9.74 0.50 17.40
CA GLU A 6 -8.94 0.13 16.23
C GLU A 6 -9.73 -0.71 15.19
N TRP A 7 -10.78 -1.43 15.61
CA TRP A 7 -11.62 -2.25 14.71
C TRP A 7 -12.91 -1.54 14.28
N ASN A 8 -13.08 -0.27 14.69
CA ASN A 8 -14.28 0.51 14.38
C ASN A 8 -13.99 1.90 13.80
N THR A 9 -13.12 2.68 14.44
CA THR A 9 -12.92 4.11 14.14
C THR A 9 -11.47 4.51 13.99
N GLU A 10 -10.55 3.86 14.70
CA GLU A 10 -9.14 4.22 14.72
C GLU A 10 -8.33 3.41 13.72
N ALA A 11 -7.34 4.06 13.12
CA ALA A 11 -6.44 3.39 12.20
C ALA A 11 -5.42 2.51 12.93
N LEU A 12 -4.90 2.97 14.05
CA LEU A 12 -3.93 2.24 14.87
C LEU A 12 -4.58 1.75 16.16
N GLY A 13 -3.86 0.89 16.86
CA GLY A 13 -4.21 0.42 18.20
C GLY A 13 -3.24 -0.65 18.66
N PRO A 14 -3.39 -1.12 19.91
CA PRO A 14 -2.42 -1.99 20.56
C PRO A 14 -2.33 -3.36 19.88
N SER A 15 -3.46 -3.93 19.43
CA SER A 15 -3.49 -5.32 18.93
C SER A 15 -3.41 -5.44 17.40
N LYS A 16 -3.78 -4.40 16.65
CA LYS A 16 -3.89 -4.48 15.18
C LYS A 16 -2.58 -4.89 14.50
N ARG A 17 -1.44 -4.41 14.99
CA ARG A 17 -0.12 -4.78 14.44
C ARG A 17 0.17 -6.26 14.64
N ASP A 18 -0.15 -6.83 15.80
CA ASP A 18 0.11 -8.24 16.09
C ASP A 18 -0.71 -9.16 15.19
N PHE A 19 -1.99 -8.83 14.95
CA PHE A 19 -2.83 -9.56 14.00
C PHE A 19 -2.29 -9.46 12.57
N ALA A 20 -1.76 -8.30 12.17
CA ALA A 20 -1.14 -8.12 10.87
C ALA A 20 0.18 -8.91 10.73
N LEU A 21 0.97 -9.02 11.81
CA LEU A 21 2.18 -9.84 11.86
C LEU A 21 1.87 -11.33 11.76
N ASP A 22 0.83 -11.80 12.45
CA ASP A 22 0.38 -13.19 12.38
C ASP A 22 -0.08 -13.55 10.96
N LEU A 23 -0.88 -12.68 10.33
CA LEU A 23 -1.26 -12.85 8.93
C LEU A 23 -0.04 -12.81 8.01
N MET A 24 0.88 -11.86 8.20
CA MET A 24 2.11 -11.76 7.40
C MET A 24 2.96 -13.04 7.51
N ALA A 25 3.05 -13.66 8.68
CA ALA A 25 3.79 -14.90 8.87
C ALA A 25 3.19 -16.05 8.03
N GLN A 26 1.87 -16.17 8.00
CA GLN A 26 1.18 -17.15 7.14
C GLN A 26 1.42 -16.87 5.65
N MET A 27 1.30 -15.61 5.23
CA MET A 27 1.55 -15.21 3.83
C MET A 27 3.00 -15.44 3.42
N LYS A 28 3.97 -15.15 4.30
CA LYS A 28 5.40 -15.40 4.10
C LYS A 28 5.68 -16.89 3.94
N ALA A 29 5.09 -17.74 4.79
CA ALA A 29 5.26 -19.19 4.70
C ALA A 29 4.74 -19.77 3.37
N ARG A 30 3.65 -19.21 2.84
CA ARG A 30 3.03 -19.67 1.59
C ARG A 30 3.69 -19.17 0.32
N TYR A 31 4.01 -17.87 0.25
CA TYR A 31 4.45 -17.18 -0.97
C TYR A 31 5.87 -16.65 -0.92
N GLY A 32 6.36 -16.30 0.28
CA GLY A 32 7.60 -15.55 0.49
C GLY A 32 8.86 -16.39 0.67
N VAL A 33 8.93 -17.59 0.09
CA VAL A 33 10.12 -18.46 0.23
C VAL A 33 11.36 -17.75 -0.35
N GLY A 34 12.41 -17.62 0.46
CA GLY A 34 13.61 -16.86 0.10
C GLY A 34 13.41 -15.35 0.03
N GLY A 35 12.21 -14.84 0.34
CA GLY A 35 11.90 -13.42 0.43
C GLY A 35 12.29 -12.80 1.77
N PHE A 36 12.08 -11.49 1.89
CA PHE A 36 12.34 -10.74 3.12
C PHE A 36 11.14 -9.88 3.51
N VAL A 37 11.01 -9.63 4.82
CA VAL A 37 10.01 -8.71 5.37
C VAL A 37 10.66 -7.35 5.56
N HIS A 38 9.91 -6.30 5.24
CA HIS A 38 10.30 -4.92 5.37
C HIS A 38 9.23 -4.16 6.15
N VAL A 39 9.65 -3.42 7.18
CA VAL A 39 8.78 -2.56 8.00
C VAL A 39 8.96 -1.11 7.56
N GLY A 40 7.96 -0.55 6.90
CA GLY A 40 7.97 0.81 6.38
C GLY A 40 6.95 1.73 7.05
N GLN A 41 6.92 2.96 6.58
CA GLN A 41 5.87 3.94 6.88
C GLN A 41 4.79 3.88 5.79
N GLY A 42 3.53 3.82 6.21
CA GLY A 42 2.33 3.86 5.38
C GLY A 42 1.77 5.27 5.23
N LYS A 43 0.45 5.37 5.02
CA LYS A 43 -0.26 6.64 4.87
C LYS A 43 -0.11 7.52 6.13
N TRP A 44 -0.06 8.83 5.95
CA TRP A 44 -0.02 9.82 7.02
C TRP A 44 -1.06 10.90 6.77
N TYR A 45 -2.02 11.06 7.67
CA TYR A 45 -3.11 12.02 7.53
C TYR A 45 -2.94 13.24 8.45
N PRO A 46 -3.45 14.42 8.06
CA PRO A 46 -3.45 15.60 8.94
C PRO A 46 -4.06 15.29 10.30
N GLY A 47 -3.37 15.68 11.37
CA GLY A 47 -3.79 15.42 12.76
C GLY A 47 -3.18 14.16 13.39
N GLU A 48 -2.63 13.23 12.60
CA GLU A 48 -1.87 12.09 13.13
C GLU A 48 -0.43 12.51 13.48
N GLN A 49 0.07 12.11 14.66
CA GLN A 49 1.43 12.47 15.08
C GLN A 49 2.53 11.68 14.37
N MET A 50 2.23 10.46 13.95
CA MET A 50 3.15 9.57 13.26
C MET A 50 2.48 8.99 12.01
N PRO A 51 3.25 8.69 10.96
CA PRO A 51 2.76 7.88 9.87
C PRO A 51 2.38 6.49 10.38
N ARG A 52 1.36 5.90 9.78
CA ARG A 52 0.95 4.52 10.06
C ARG A 52 2.06 3.54 9.67
N TRP A 53 2.06 2.32 10.22
CA TRP A 53 3.02 1.30 9.80
C TRP A 53 2.60 0.63 8.48
N ALA A 54 3.57 0.06 7.76
CA ALA A 54 3.34 -0.78 6.59
C ALA A 54 4.26 -1.99 6.65
N ILE A 55 3.72 -3.20 6.57
CA ILE A 55 4.52 -4.44 6.60
C ILE A 55 4.48 -5.02 5.20
N SER A 56 5.64 -5.14 4.56
CA SER A 56 5.76 -5.62 3.19
C SER A 56 6.60 -6.89 3.12
N LEU A 57 6.20 -7.80 2.26
CA LEU A 57 6.93 -9.01 1.92
C LEU A 57 7.39 -8.91 0.46
N PHE A 58 8.69 -9.12 0.24
CA PHE A 58 9.30 -9.06 -1.09
C PHE A 58 10.00 -10.38 -1.44
N TRP A 59 9.79 -10.89 -2.65
CA TRP A 59 10.49 -12.09 -3.16
C TRP A 59 10.70 -11.99 -4.66
N ARG A 60 11.63 -12.78 -5.20
CA ARG A 60 11.94 -12.76 -6.63
C ARG A 60 11.05 -13.70 -7.41
N LYS A 61 10.63 -13.27 -8.60
CA LYS A 61 9.88 -14.10 -9.55
C LYS A 61 10.69 -15.30 -10.08
N ASP A 62 12.01 -15.17 -10.12
CA ASP A 62 12.91 -16.24 -10.59
C ASP A 62 13.16 -17.34 -9.55
N GLY A 63 12.54 -17.24 -8.36
CA GLY A 63 12.66 -18.23 -7.28
C GLY A 63 14.01 -18.20 -6.55
N LEU A 64 14.92 -17.29 -6.91
CA LEU A 64 16.17 -17.12 -6.17
C LEU A 64 15.93 -16.35 -4.87
N SER A 65 16.73 -16.67 -3.87
CA SER A 65 16.59 -16.07 -2.54
C SER A 65 17.12 -14.63 -2.49
N CYS A 66 16.31 -13.71 -1.99
CA CYS A 66 16.75 -12.42 -1.44
C CYS A 66 17.35 -12.57 -0.05
N TRP A 67 16.84 -13.53 0.74
CA TRP A 67 17.24 -13.74 2.13
C TRP A 67 17.23 -15.25 2.48
N PRO A 68 18.39 -15.94 2.37
CA PRO A 68 18.44 -17.40 2.41
C PRO A 68 18.23 -18.04 3.80
N GLN A 69 18.39 -17.28 4.90
CA GLN A 69 18.22 -17.77 6.27
C GLN A 69 17.07 -17.04 6.98
N PRO A 70 15.81 -17.52 6.84
CA PRO A 70 14.64 -16.84 7.40
C PRO A 70 14.72 -16.58 8.91
N GLU A 71 15.46 -17.40 9.65
CA GLU A 71 15.68 -17.28 11.10
C GLU A 71 16.51 -16.05 11.51
N LEU A 72 17.23 -15.43 10.56
CA LEU A 72 17.96 -14.18 10.76
C LEU A 72 17.09 -12.93 10.56
N MET A 73 15.84 -13.09 10.11
CA MET A 73 14.86 -12.01 10.16
C MET A 73 14.22 -12.03 11.54
N ALA A 74 14.39 -10.96 12.30
CA ALA A 74 13.84 -10.89 13.64
C ALA A 74 12.31 -10.92 13.62
N ASP A 75 11.73 -11.56 14.63
CA ASP A 75 10.29 -11.61 14.86
C ASP A 75 9.95 -10.71 16.06
N GLU A 76 9.13 -9.69 15.79
CA GLU A 76 8.65 -8.72 16.78
C GLU A 76 7.78 -9.34 17.88
N LYS A 77 7.45 -10.64 17.85
CA LYS A 77 6.73 -11.33 18.93
C LYS A 77 7.60 -12.28 19.75
N THR A 78 8.71 -12.78 19.21
CA THR A 78 9.47 -13.88 19.85
C THR A 78 10.95 -13.59 20.07
N GLN A 79 11.54 -12.59 19.40
CA GLN A 79 12.97 -12.29 19.47
C GLN A 79 13.23 -10.84 19.90
N LEU A 80 13.28 -10.60 21.22
CA LEU A 80 13.05 -9.28 21.82
C LEU A 80 14.17 -8.78 22.75
N TYR A 81 15.38 -9.32 22.65
CA TYR A 81 16.44 -9.03 23.63
C TYR A 81 17.75 -8.55 23.00
N ALA A 82 17.68 -7.62 22.04
CA ALA A 82 18.86 -6.95 21.49
C ALA A 82 19.37 -5.86 22.45
N THR A 83 20.69 -5.66 22.53
CA THR A 83 21.31 -4.63 23.40
C THR A 83 22.05 -3.57 22.59
N LYS A 84 22.18 -2.34 23.10
CA LYS A 84 23.00 -1.28 22.43
C LYS A 84 24.41 -1.74 21.99
N ALA A 85 25.01 -2.67 22.74
CA ALA A 85 26.28 -3.29 22.37
C ALA A 85 26.17 -4.16 21.10
N ASP A 86 25.04 -4.85 20.90
CA ASP A 86 24.73 -5.56 19.65
C ASP A 86 24.63 -4.61 18.47
N ALA A 87 23.95 -3.47 18.59
CA ALA A 87 23.89 -2.46 17.53
C ALA A 87 25.28 -1.97 17.13
N SER A 88 26.15 -1.71 18.10
CA SER A 88 27.54 -1.30 17.85
C SER A 88 28.34 -2.37 17.14
N ARG A 89 28.28 -3.61 17.63
CA ARG A 89 28.96 -4.76 17.01
C ARG A 89 28.45 -5.01 15.59
N PHE A 90 27.14 -4.91 15.40
CA PHE A 90 26.50 -5.09 14.11
C PHE A 90 26.94 -4.01 13.11
N ALA A 91 26.89 -2.73 13.49
CA ALA A 91 27.34 -1.64 12.63
C ALA A 91 28.82 -1.79 12.23
N GLN A 92 29.69 -2.15 13.18
CA GLN A 92 31.12 -2.41 12.89
C GLN A 92 31.32 -3.60 11.95
N ARG A 93 30.54 -4.68 12.11
CA ARG A 93 30.61 -5.84 11.23
C ARG A 93 30.10 -5.50 9.84
N LEU A 94 28.98 -4.79 9.74
CA LEU A 94 28.38 -4.37 8.46
C LEU A 94 29.33 -3.45 7.69
N ALA A 95 29.93 -2.45 8.35
CA ALA A 95 30.96 -1.59 7.77
C ALA A 95 32.14 -2.43 7.24
N LYS A 96 32.62 -3.41 8.01
CA LYS A 96 33.70 -4.31 7.57
C LYS A 96 33.32 -5.14 6.33
N VAL A 97 32.09 -5.65 6.26
CA VAL A 97 31.58 -6.41 5.10
C VAL A 97 31.48 -5.52 3.86
N LEU A 98 31.08 -4.27 4.03
CA LEU A 98 30.97 -3.28 2.93
C LEU A 98 32.30 -2.63 2.55
N GLY A 99 33.40 -2.92 3.27
CA GLY A 99 34.71 -2.30 3.04
C GLY A 99 34.75 -0.83 3.44
N PHE A 100 33.92 -0.40 4.40
CA PHE A 100 33.90 0.97 4.87
C PHE A 100 34.99 1.23 5.93
N PRO A 101 35.62 2.41 5.91
CA PRO A 101 36.49 2.87 6.98
C PRO A 101 35.75 2.90 8.33
N ARG A 102 36.45 2.67 9.44
CA ARG A 102 35.81 2.69 10.77
C ARG A 102 35.28 4.08 11.12
N GLU A 103 35.95 5.11 10.61
CA GLU A 103 35.65 6.52 10.81
C GLU A 103 34.33 6.94 10.15
N SER A 104 33.80 6.14 9.21
CA SER A 104 32.53 6.44 8.57
C SER A 104 31.30 5.99 9.37
N ILE A 105 31.50 5.26 10.49
CA ILE A 105 30.43 4.91 11.43
C ILE A 105 30.23 6.09 12.39
N LEU A 106 29.14 6.82 12.20
CA LEU A 106 28.76 7.96 13.03
C LEU A 106 27.78 7.52 14.12
N ALA A 107 28.09 7.83 15.37
CA ALA A 107 27.16 7.66 16.49
C ALA A 107 26.09 8.77 16.46
N ALA A 108 24.82 8.38 16.48
CA ALA A 108 23.68 9.30 16.49
C ALA A 108 23.10 9.48 17.90
N TYR A 109 22.78 10.72 18.26
CA TYR A 109 22.31 11.11 19.59
C TYR A 109 20.99 11.89 19.51
N GLU A 110 20.20 11.83 20.58
CA GLU A 110 19.08 12.75 20.76
C GLU A 110 19.58 14.19 20.98
N ASP A 111 18.83 15.18 20.49
CA ASP A 111 19.14 16.59 20.71
C ASP A 111 18.77 17.01 22.15
N VAL A 112 19.76 16.91 23.03
CA VAL A 112 19.64 17.23 24.46
C VAL A 112 19.17 18.67 24.69
N PHE A 113 19.65 19.63 23.90
CA PHE A 113 19.29 21.04 24.09
C PHE A 113 17.84 21.29 23.72
N TYR A 114 17.36 20.68 22.65
CA TYR A 114 15.94 20.73 22.27
C TYR A 114 15.05 20.21 23.39
N TYR A 115 15.36 19.04 23.96
CA TYR A 115 14.53 18.44 25.01
C TYR A 115 14.59 19.21 26.33
N LEU A 116 15.75 19.77 26.71
CA LEU A 116 15.86 20.64 27.89
C LEU A 116 15.11 21.97 27.71
N TRP A 117 15.18 22.57 26.53
CA TRP A 117 14.38 23.76 26.21
C TRP A 117 12.88 23.47 26.27
N ARG A 118 12.46 22.31 25.74
CA ARG A 118 11.06 21.87 25.76
C ARG A 118 10.57 21.60 27.19
N GLU A 119 11.37 20.95 28.02
CA GLU A 119 11.09 20.76 29.45
C GLU A 119 10.94 22.11 30.18
N GLY A 120 11.86 23.05 29.94
CA GLY A 120 11.79 24.39 30.54
C GLY A 120 10.58 25.23 30.07
N GLY A 121 9.97 24.86 28.94
CA GLY A 121 8.73 25.45 28.44
C GLY A 121 7.45 24.87 29.04
N LEU A 122 7.53 23.83 29.87
CA LEU A 122 6.36 23.22 30.50
C LEU A 122 5.76 24.13 31.59
N PRO A 123 4.42 24.14 31.76
CA PRO A 123 3.78 24.91 32.84
C PRO A 123 4.27 24.52 34.23
N ILE A 124 4.27 25.49 35.16
CA ILE A 124 4.67 25.27 36.56
C ILE A 124 3.80 24.17 37.19
N GLY A 125 4.45 23.12 37.71
CA GLY A 125 3.78 21.96 38.36
C GLY A 125 3.61 20.73 37.46
N VAL A 126 4.09 20.78 36.21
CA VAL A 126 4.14 19.64 35.30
C VAL A 126 5.52 18.96 35.42
N ASP A 127 5.58 17.82 36.12
CA ASP A 127 6.77 16.97 36.20
C ASP A 127 6.90 16.16 34.90
N PRO A 128 7.94 16.30 34.06
CA PRO A 128 8.10 15.57 32.80
C PRO A 128 7.99 14.04 32.91
N LEU A 129 8.29 13.48 34.10
CA LEU A 129 8.22 12.04 34.37
C LEU A 129 6.83 11.60 34.88
N ASN A 130 6.01 12.53 35.39
CA ASN A 130 4.62 12.32 35.85
C ASN A 130 3.59 13.19 35.12
N ALA A 131 3.98 13.84 34.02
CA ALA A 131 3.25 14.98 33.49
C ALA A 131 1.88 14.55 32.99
N LYS A 132 0.84 15.23 33.47
CA LYS A 132 -0.48 15.29 32.85
C LYS A 132 -0.39 16.09 31.55
N LEU A 133 0.37 15.56 30.58
CA LEU A 133 0.30 16.03 29.20
C LEU A 133 -0.96 15.45 28.57
N ASP A 134 -1.72 16.31 27.90
CA ASP A 134 -2.94 15.91 27.19
C ASP A 134 -2.61 14.99 25.98
N GLU A 135 -1.34 14.91 25.57
CA GLU A 135 -0.87 14.08 24.45
C GLU A 135 -0.07 12.83 24.91
N PRO A 136 -0.62 11.61 24.75
CA PRO A 136 0.01 10.36 25.20
C PRO A 136 1.36 10.03 24.56
N TYR A 137 1.53 10.35 23.27
CA TYR A 137 2.74 10.07 22.49
C TYR A 137 3.90 10.98 22.88
N GLU A 138 3.65 12.29 23.03
CA GLU A 138 4.65 13.23 23.52
C GLU A 138 5.16 12.81 24.91
N ARG A 139 4.24 12.43 25.80
CA ARG A 139 4.59 11.93 27.14
C ARG A 139 5.49 10.70 27.09
N ALA A 140 5.17 9.72 26.23
CA ALA A 140 5.99 8.52 26.09
C ALA A 140 7.41 8.86 25.60
N ARG A 141 7.53 9.78 24.64
CA ARG A 141 8.81 10.25 24.12
C ARG A 141 9.66 10.94 25.18
N LEU A 142 9.10 11.92 25.90
CA LEU A 142 9.84 12.64 26.94
C LEU A 142 10.30 11.68 28.05
N ARG A 143 9.41 10.77 28.50
CA ARG A 143 9.78 9.73 29.46
C ARG A 143 10.98 8.91 28.98
N ARG A 144 10.96 8.44 27.72
CA ARG A 144 12.05 7.64 27.13
C ARG A 144 13.37 8.41 27.09
N VAL A 145 13.32 9.67 26.63
CA VAL A 145 14.51 10.52 26.49
C VAL A 145 15.12 10.87 27.86
N PHE A 146 14.31 11.20 28.87
CA PHE A 146 14.80 11.59 30.19
C PHE A 146 15.13 10.42 31.13
N GLN A 147 14.53 9.24 30.94
CA GLN A 147 14.91 8.03 31.69
C GLN A 147 16.22 7.42 31.17
N GLY A 148 16.54 7.64 29.89
CA GLY A 148 17.77 7.16 29.28
C GLY A 148 18.98 8.07 29.53
N PRO A 149 20.21 7.53 29.47
CA PRO A 149 21.42 8.35 29.47
C PRO A 149 21.53 9.15 28.17
N LEU A 150 21.27 10.45 28.23
CA LEU A 150 21.31 11.40 27.11
C LEU A 150 22.67 11.50 26.37
N HIS A 151 23.74 11.00 26.99
CA HIS A 151 25.09 10.99 26.41
C HIS A 151 25.40 9.69 25.64
N GLU A 152 24.52 8.69 25.69
CA GLU A 152 24.69 7.45 24.94
C GLU A 152 24.09 7.55 23.53
N PRO A 153 24.70 6.86 22.55
CA PRO A 153 24.15 6.80 21.20
C PRO A 153 22.83 6.03 21.18
N VAL A 154 21.88 6.54 20.39
CA VAL A 154 20.60 5.87 20.08
C VAL A 154 20.81 4.84 18.97
N GLY A 155 21.77 5.09 18.07
CA GLY A 155 22.12 4.18 17.00
C GLY A 155 23.35 4.64 16.22
N TYR A 156 23.62 3.96 15.11
CA TYR A 156 24.79 4.18 14.28
C TYR A 156 24.37 4.47 12.85
N VAL A 157 25.05 5.42 12.20
CA VAL A 157 24.75 5.93 10.87
C VAL A 157 26.00 5.77 10.00
N MET A 158 25.83 5.18 8.83
CA MET A 158 26.89 4.97 7.84
C MET A 158 26.47 5.66 6.54
N PRO A 159 27.02 6.84 6.23
CA PRO A 159 26.80 7.51 4.94
C PRO A 159 27.20 6.60 3.80
N ILE A 160 26.38 6.50 2.76
CA ILE A 160 26.69 5.65 1.60
C ILE A 160 26.49 6.38 0.28
N THR A 161 27.25 5.95 -0.72
CA THR A 161 27.09 6.39 -2.11
C THR A 161 27.43 5.24 -3.05
N PRO A 162 26.60 4.99 -4.08
CA PRO A 162 26.91 3.96 -5.07
C PRO A 162 28.07 4.41 -5.97
N SER A 163 28.98 3.50 -6.30
CA SER A 163 30.11 3.73 -7.21
C SER A 163 30.47 2.45 -7.95
N GLU A 164 30.24 2.42 -9.27
CA GLU A 164 30.64 1.35 -10.19
C GLU A 164 30.37 -0.09 -9.69
N GLY A 165 29.18 -0.33 -9.11
CA GLY A 165 28.78 -1.65 -8.59
C GLY A 165 29.29 -1.95 -7.17
N ARG A 166 29.79 -0.94 -6.45
CA ARG A 166 30.16 -1.01 -5.02
C ARG A 166 29.56 0.14 -4.25
N TRP A 167 29.66 0.06 -2.92
CA TRP A 167 29.33 1.14 -2.02
C TRP A 167 30.58 1.82 -1.50
N LEU A 168 30.54 3.14 -1.43
CA LEU A 168 31.57 3.95 -0.80
C LEU A 168 30.96 4.74 0.37
N SER A 169 31.77 5.01 1.38
CA SER A 169 31.35 5.70 2.60
C SER A 169 32.44 6.68 3.04
N THR A 170 32.04 7.91 3.35
CA THR A 170 32.90 8.92 3.97
C THR A 170 32.18 9.53 5.17
N PRO A 171 32.89 9.91 6.24
CA PRO A 171 32.26 10.60 7.35
C PRO A 171 31.67 11.93 6.88
N TRP A 172 30.44 12.22 7.31
CA TRP A 172 29.83 13.53 7.06
C TRP A 172 30.60 14.64 7.77
N PRO A 173 30.78 15.81 7.14
CA PRO A 173 31.31 16.99 7.81
C PRO A 173 30.24 17.55 8.75
N LEU A 174 30.34 17.23 10.04
CA LEU A 174 29.42 17.71 11.08
C LEU A 174 29.95 19.01 11.70
N ARG A 175 29.04 19.93 12.06
CA ARG A 175 29.41 21.18 12.75
C ARG A 175 29.85 20.96 14.19
N ASP A 176 29.16 20.08 14.91
CA ASP A 176 29.28 19.94 16.37
C ASP A 176 30.00 18.66 16.81
N GLU A 177 30.87 18.08 15.97
CA GLU A 177 31.59 16.79 16.13
C GLU A 177 30.69 15.54 16.33
N LYS A 178 29.45 15.71 16.81
CA LYS A 178 28.43 14.69 17.03
C LYS A 178 27.26 14.85 16.06
N LEU A 179 26.60 13.73 15.76
CA LEU A 179 25.39 13.71 14.93
C LEU A 179 24.15 13.75 15.83
N TYR A 180 23.51 14.92 15.90
CA TYR A 180 22.22 15.08 16.59
C TYR A 180 21.05 14.83 15.64
N LEU A 181 20.10 14.02 16.08
CA LEU A 181 18.90 13.67 15.32
C LEU A 181 17.86 14.78 15.40
N VAL A 182 17.09 14.96 14.32
CA VAL A 182 15.87 15.77 14.34
C VAL A 182 14.91 15.15 15.37
N PRO A 183 14.33 15.90 16.32
CA PRO A 183 13.44 15.35 17.36
C PRO A 183 12.22 14.64 16.77
N GLY A 184 11.90 13.43 17.25
CA GLY A 184 10.82 12.61 16.69
C GLY A 184 10.74 11.21 17.26
N ASP A 185 9.69 10.46 16.92
CA ASP A 185 9.54 9.03 17.27
C ASP A 185 9.83 8.08 16.10
N SER A 186 9.96 8.61 14.89
CA SER A 186 10.33 7.85 13.69
C SER A 186 11.70 7.18 13.82
N PRO A 187 11.99 6.14 13.03
CA PRO A 187 13.33 5.56 12.88
C PRO A 187 14.43 6.61 12.67
N ILE A 188 15.64 6.37 13.20
CA ILE A 188 16.73 7.36 13.12
C ILE A 188 17.08 7.76 11.68
N GLY A 189 16.90 6.87 10.70
CA GLY A 189 17.15 7.17 9.28
C GLY A 189 16.24 8.25 8.69
N TYR A 190 15.01 8.41 9.20
CA TYR A 190 14.12 9.51 8.82
C TYR A 190 14.38 10.79 9.60
N ARG A 191 15.18 10.71 10.67
CA ARG A 191 15.49 11.82 11.59
C ARG A 191 16.89 12.39 11.35
N LEU A 192 17.55 12.02 10.27
CA LEU A 192 18.88 12.51 9.92
C LEU A 192 18.82 14.01 9.57
N PRO A 193 19.73 14.86 10.09
CA PRO A 193 19.72 16.31 9.85
C PRO A 193 20.31 16.65 8.47
N LEU A 194 19.78 16.07 7.40
CA LEU A 194 20.33 16.17 6.04
C LEU A 194 20.42 17.63 5.53
N HIS A 195 19.53 18.50 6.00
CA HIS A 195 19.53 19.95 5.67
C HIS A 195 20.76 20.71 6.21
N SER A 196 21.42 20.16 7.23
CA SER A 196 22.63 20.75 7.84
C SER A 196 23.91 20.37 7.08
N LEU A 197 23.83 19.35 6.22
CA LEU A 197 24.94 18.89 5.39
C LEU A 197 25.11 19.81 4.16
N ALA A 198 26.25 19.69 3.46
CA ALA A 198 26.50 20.45 2.23
C ALA A 198 25.38 20.22 1.19
N LYS A 199 24.99 21.22 0.41
CA LYS A 199 23.88 21.02 -0.56
C LYS A 199 24.35 20.20 -1.77
N PRO A 200 23.52 19.27 -2.28
CA PRO A 200 23.82 18.55 -3.52
C PRO A 200 23.89 19.50 -4.72
N GLY A 201 24.65 19.10 -5.74
CA GLY A 201 24.63 19.74 -7.06
C GLY A 201 23.33 19.44 -7.82
N GLN A 202 22.99 20.23 -8.85
CA GLN A 202 21.76 20.03 -9.65
C GLN A 202 21.71 18.66 -10.37
N ASP A 203 22.85 18.14 -10.84
CA ASP A 203 22.93 16.86 -11.54
C ASP A 203 22.65 15.66 -10.62
N GLU A 204 22.91 15.79 -9.33
CA GLU A 204 22.65 14.74 -8.33
C GLU A 204 21.15 14.60 -8.05
N VAL A 205 20.40 15.70 -8.08
CA VAL A 205 18.94 15.70 -7.88
C VAL A 205 18.24 14.94 -9.02
N LEU A 206 18.72 15.08 -10.26
CA LEU A 206 18.17 14.39 -11.42
C LEU A 206 18.44 12.88 -11.41
N ALA A 207 19.53 12.43 -10.78
CA ALA A 207 19.84 11.00 -10.65
C ALA A 207 18.77 10.26 -9.82
N HIS A 208 18.16 10.90 -8.81
CA HIS A 208 17.20 10.26 -7.90
C HIS A 208 15.77 10.07 -8.44
N LEU A 209 15.50 10.38 -9.71
CA LEU A 209 14.19 10.15 -10.30
C LEU A 209 13.92 8.63 -10.47
N PRO A 210 12.69 8.15 -10.18
CA PRO A 210 12.33 6.77 -10.43
C PRO A 210 12.47 6.44 -11.92
N LEU A 211 12.91 5.23 -12.23
CA LEU A 211 12.92 4.75 -13.62
C LEU A 211 11.48 4.65 -14.13
N ASP A 212 11.26 5.11 -15.37
CA ASP A 212 9.97 4.95 -16.02
C ASP A 212 9.68 3.45 -16.27
N PRO A 213 8.51 2.93 -15.89
CA PRO A 213 8.12 1.53 -16.15
C PRO A 213 8.22 1.11 -17.61
N PHE A 214 8.17 2.04 -18.57
CA PHE A 214 8.37 1.79 -20.00
C PHE A 214 9.85 1.61 -20.40
N ASN A 215 10.80 1.63 -19.46
CA ASN A 215 12.23 1.52 -19.76
C ASN A 215 12.64 0.07 -20.11
N PRO A 216 13.15 -0.20 -21.33
CA PRO A 216 13.45 -1.55 -21.80
C PRO A 216 14.65 -2.22 -21.12
N LYS A 217 15.40 -1.52 -20.25
CA LYS A 217 16.61 -2.04 -19.59
C LYS A 217 16.35 -2.95 -18.37
N LEU A 218 15.11 -3.32 -18.08
CA LEU A 218 14.73 -4.20 -16.98
C LEU A 218 14.96 -5.71 -17.25
N GLU A 219 15.46 -6.09 -18.43
CA GLU A 219 15.57 -7.49 -18.86
C GLU A 219 16.85 -8.22 -18.39
N ALA A 220 17.77 -7.56 -17.69
CA ALA A 220 18.96 -8.23 -17.16
C ALA A 220 18.62 -9.12 -15.95
N SER A 221 19.17 -10.34 -15.92
CA SER A 221 19.04 -11.22 -14.75
C SER A 221 19.68 -10.59 -13.52
N LEU A 222 18.93 -10.56 -12.41
CA LEU A 222 19.45 -10.07 -11.14
C LEU A 222 20.59 -10.98 -10.63
N PRO A 223 21.65 -10.41 -10.01
CA PRO A 223 22.75 -11.21 -9.48
C PRO A 223 22.24 -12.19 -8.41
N ARG A 224 22.93 -13.33 -8.29
CA ARG A 224 22.65 -14.31 -7.22
C ARG A 224 23.11 -13.73 -5.89
N PHE A 225 22.39 -14.05 -4.82
CA PHE A 225 22.73 -13.60 -3.47
C PHE A 225 24.21 -13.81 -3.10
N SER A 226 24.77 -14.98 -3.42
CA SER A 226 26.17 -15.33 -3.15
C SER A 226 27.20 -14.59 -4.01
N SER A 227 26.80 -14.01 -5.14
CA SER A 227 27.68 -13.27 -6.04
C SER A 227 27.63 -11.76 -5.84
N VAL A 228 26.75 -11.25 -4.95
CA VAL A 228 26.58 -9.80 -4.78
C VAL A 228 27.69 -9.17 -3.93
N LEU A 229 28.37 -9.96 -3.11
CA LEU A 229 29.48 -9.49 -2.30
C LEU A 229 30.78 -10.19 -2.70
N ASP A 230 31.71 -9.43 -3.25
CA ASP A 230 33.10 -9.86 -3.43
C ASP A 230 33.86 -9.51 -2.14
N VAL A 231 33.64 -10.32 -1.09
CA VAL A 231 34.07 -10.06 0.30
C VAL A 231 35.59 -10.00 0.47
N ASP A 232 36.35 -10.44 -0.53
CA ASP A 232 37.82 -10.54 -0.51
C ASP A 232 38.56 -9.34 -1.14
N GLN A 233 37.85 -8.30 -1.61
CA GLN A 233 38.51 -7.12 -2.15
C GLN A 233 38.89 -6.11 -1.04
N PRO A 234 40.12 -5.57 -1.03
CA PRO A 234 40.55 -4.62 -0.01
C PRO A 234 39.72 -3.33 -0.06
N ALA A 235 39.38 -2.82 1.12
CA ALA A 235 38.67 -1.55 1.30
C ALA A 235 39.48 -0.40 0.64
N PRO A 236 38.86 0.45 -0.21
CA PRO A 236 39.53 1.64 -0.72
C PRO A 236 39.87 2.60 0.42
N SER A 237 41.02 3.27 0.34
CA SER A 237 41.44 4.21 1.39
C SER A 237 40.55 5.46 1.45
N VAL A 238 40.36 6.07 2.63
CA VAL A 238 39.53 7.29 2.81
C VAL A 238 39.94 8.41 1.83
N HIS A 239 41.23 8.52 1.52
CA HIS A 239 41.76 9.50 0.56
C HIS A 239 41.40 9.18 -0.90
N GLU A 240 41.38 7.91 -1.31
CA GLU A 240 40.93 7.50 -2.65
C GLU A 240 39.43 7.66 -2.82
N VAL A 241 38.66 7.43 -1.74
CA VAL A 241 37.21 7.66 -1.73
C VAL A 241 36.94 9.17 -1.82
N GLY A 242 37.52 9.99 -0.95
CA GLY A 242 37.30 11.44 -0.92
C GLY A 242 37.70 12.18 -2.22
N GLN A 243 38.68 11.67 -2.98
CA GLN A 243 39.02 12.21 -4.31
C GLN A 243 38.05 11.77 -5.42
N LYS A 244 37.41 10.59 -5.27
CA LYS A 244 36.40 10.07 -6.23
C LYS A 244 34.98 10.51 -5.90
N THR A 245 34.67 10.78 -4.63
CA THR A 245 33.37 11.19 -4.13
C THR A 245 33.34 12.71 -3.92
N ASN A 246 33.43 13.48 -5.00
CA ASN A 246 32.89 14.85 -5.02
C ASN A 246 31.34 14.86 -4.96
N VAL A 247 30.74 13.73 -4.59
CA VAL A 247 29.31 13.45 -4.63
C VAL A 247 28.74 13.62 -3.24
N PHE A 248 27.65 14.39 -3.12
CA PHE A 248 26.94 14.57 -1.87
C PHE A 248 26.37 13.23 -1.38
N GLN A 249 26.83 12.77 -0.22
CA GLN A 249 26.30 11.55 0.41
C GLN A 249 25.00 11.88 1.17
N GLY A 250 23.92 12.14 0.44
CA GLY A 250 22.62 12.51 1.02
C GLY A 250 21.84 11.36 1.67
N THR A 251 22.40 10.15 1.71
CA THR A 251 21.75 8.93 2.17
C THR A 251 22.66 8.12 3.08
N ALA A 252 22.08 7.39 4.03
CA ALA A 252 22.84 6.57 4.97
C ALA A 252 22.11 5.27 5.32
N LEU A 253 22.88 4.21 5.58
CA LEU A 253 22.41 3.04 6.32
C LEU A 253 22.40 3.39 7.81
N CYS A 254 21.36 2.99 8.53
CA CYS A 254 21.32 3.18 9.98
C CYS A 254 21.06 1.86 10.70
N VAL A 255 21.61 1.74 11.91
CA VAL A 255 21.38 0.61 12.81
C VAL A 255 20.89 1.18 14.13
N GLU A 256 19.70 0.78 14.55
CA GLU A 256 19.04 1.22 15.78
C GLU A 256 18.52 0.00 16.52
N ILE A 257 18.47 0.07 17.85
CA ILE A 257 17.67 -0.87 18.63
C ILE A 257 16.48 -0.13 19.20
N ARG A 258 15.31 -0.76 19.07
CA ARG A 258 14.05 -0.11 19.40
C ARG A 258 13.03 -1.11 19.92
N ASN A 259 12.18 -0.62 20.82
CA ASN A 259 10.99 -1.34 21.25
C ASN A 259 9.99 -1.48 20.10
N PRO A 260 9.58 -2.72 19.73
CA PRO A 260 8.65 -2.94 18.62
C PRO A 260 7.23 -2.40 18.90
N GLY A 261 6.83 -2.32 20.19
CA GLY A 261 5.55 -1.76 20.62
C GLY A 261 5.38 -0.27 20.31
N ARG A 262 6.48 0.47 20.04
CA ARG A 262 6.42 1.89 19.66
C ARG A 262 5.52 2.14 18.44
N ALA A 263 5.50 1.22 17.48
CA ALA A 263 4.68 1.35 16.28
C ALA A 263 3.17 1.11 16.53
N SER A 264 2.82 0.45 17.64
CA SER A 264 1.44 0.16 18.06
C SER A 264 0.90 1.21 19.04
N GLY A 265 1.78 2.05 19.61
CA GLY A 265 1.43 3.21 20.42
C GLY A 265 1.96 3.15 21.86
N PRO A 266 1.71 4.20 22.67
CA PRO A 266 2.31 4.36 24.01
C PRO A 266 1.92 3.31 25.04
N GLU A 267 0.73 2.73 24.91
CA GLU A 267 0.26 1.65 25.79
C GLU A 267 1.06 0.37 25.54
N GLU A 268 1.19 0.00 24.26
CA GLU A 268 1.93 -1.19 23.86
C GLU A 268 3.43 -1.06 24.11
N GLU A 269 4.02 0.11 23.83
CA GLU A 269 5.43 0.38 24.18
C GLU A 269 5.70 0.18 25.68
N ARG A 270 4.74 0.52 26.55
CA ARG A 270 4.86 0.32 28.00
C ARG A 270 4.62 -1.14 28.40
N ALA A 271 3.63 -1.80 27.82
CA ALA A 271 3.34 -3.20 28.09
C ALA A 271 4.55 -4.10 27.75
N ARG A 272 5.34 -3.67 26.76
CA ARG A 272 6.52 -4.37 26.26
C ARG A 272 7.84 -3.75 26.75
N GLU A 273 7.84 -3.06 27.88
CA GLU A 273 9.05 -2.42 28.42
C GLU A 273 10.17 -3.47 28.63
N GLY A 274 11.33 -3.23 28.03
CA GLY A 274 12.47 -4.16 28.02
C GLY A 274 12.59 -5.04 26.77
N ASP A 275 11.54 -5.11 25.93
CA ASP A 275 11.61 -5.71 24.60
C ASP A 275 12.36 -4.76 23.65
N GLU A 276 13.43 -5.25 23.04
CA GLU A 276 14.34 -4.51 22.18
C GLU A 276 14.72 -5.36 20.96
N VAL A 277 14.50 -4.82 19.76
CA VAL A 277 14.83 -5.48 18.48
C VAL A 277 15.83 -4.63 17.70
N LEU A 278 16.75 -5.27 16.99
CA LEU A 278 17.71 -4.59 16.12
C LEU A 278 17.10 -4.32 14.74
N TYR A 279 16.98 -3.04 14.40
CA TYR A 279 16.49 -2.56 13.12
C TYR A 279 17.65 -2.04 12.27
N VAL A 280 17.61 -2.35 10.97
CA VAL A 280 18.52 -1.82 9.96
C VAL A 280 17.71 -1.01 8.96
N PHE A 281 17.96 0.30 8.96
CA PHE A 281 17.30 1.25 8.08
C PHE A 281 17.95 1.24 6.70
N MET A 282 17.15 0.93 5.68
CA MET A 282 17.50 0.97 4.28
C MET A 282 17.30 2.39 3.73
N PRO A 283 18.34 2.99 3.14
CA PRO A 283 18.22 4.28 2.46
C PRO A 283 17.46 4.15 1.12
N PRO A 284 17.01 5.28 0.54
CA PRO A 284 16.45 5.26 -0.80
C PRO A 284 17.55 4.92 -1.82
N VAL A 285 17.31 3.92 -2.66
CA VAL A 285 18.22 3.52 -3.74
C VAL A 285 17.44 3.46 -5.06
N GLN A 286 18.15 3.70 -6.17
CA GLN A 286 17.51 3.80 -7.49
C GLN A 286 17.34 2.44 -8.18
N LYS A 287 18.31 1.54 -8.00
CA LYS A 287 18.35 0.24 -8.67
C LYS A 287 18.10 -0.89 -7.68
N LEU A 288 17.42 -1.92 -8.16
CA LEU A 288 17.15 -3.10 -7.36
C LEU A 288 18.44 -3.87 -7.03
N GLU A 289 19.40 -3.93 -7.96
CA GLU A 289 20.69 -4.57 -7.76
C GLU A 289 21.44 -3.97 -6.57
N ASP A 290 21.41 -2.64 -6.46
CA ASP A 290 22.00 -1.88 -5.36
C ASP A 290 21.29 -2.23 -4.03
N TYR A 291 19.95 -2.27 -4.01
CA TYR A 291 19.20 -2.68 -2.83
C TYR A 291 19.56 -4.10 -2.36
N LEU A 292 19.60 -5.06 -3.29
CA LEU A 292 19.93 -6.46 -3.00
C LEU A 292 21.36 -6.62 -2.50
N SER A 293 22.30 -5.76 -2.95
CA SER A 293 23.67 -5.76 -2.46
C SER A 293 23.79 -5.32 -1.00
N LEU A 294 23.04 -4.28 -0.60
CA LEU A 294 22.95 -3.87 0.80
C LEU A 294 22.29 -4.95 1.64
N LEU A 295 21.18 -5.52 1.15
CA LEU A 295 20.49 -6.61 1.84
C LEU A 295 21.39 -7.83 2.06
N ALA A 296 22.20 -8.20 1.06
CA ALA A 296 23.18 -9.27 1.20
C ALA A 296 24.24 -8.93 2.25
N ALA A 297 24.76 -7.69 2.26
CA ALA A 297 25.74 -7.25 3.27
C ALA A 297 25.18 -7.32 4.70
N ILE A 298 23.94 -6.88 4.88
CA ILE A 298 23.21 -6.94 6.15
C ILE A 298 23.04 -8.39 6.60
N HIS A 299 22.59 -9.27 5.71
CA HIS A 299 22.48 -10.69 6.00
C HIS A 299 23.82 -11.31 6.39
N HIS A 300 24.92 -11.02 5.67
CA HIS A 300 26.24 -11.54 6.02
C HIS A 300 26.71 -11.06 7.39
N ALA A 301 26.41 -9.81 7.77
CA ALA A 301 26.68 -9.30 9.11
C ALA A 301 25.83 -10.04 10.18
N ALA A 302 24.53 -10.20 9.93
CA ALA A 302 23.60 -10.94 10.80
C ALA A 302 24.03 -12.40 11.01
N GLN A 303 24.39 -13.08 9.93
CA GLN A 303 24.89 -14.46 9.96
C GLN A 303 26.19 -14.57 10.76
N SER A 304 27.13 -13.66 10.53
CA SER A 304 28.44 -13.67 11.22
C SER A 304 28.32 -13.48 12.73
N LEU A 305 27.31 -12.71 13.17
CA LEU A 305 27.08 -12.41 14.57
C LEU A 305 25.99 -13.29 15.20
N SER A 306 25.31 -14.13 14.41
CA SER A 306 24.10 -14.85 14.81
C SER A 306 23.06 -13.92 15.45
N THR A 307 22.90 -12.73 14.88
CA THR A 307 21.99 -11.69 15.39
C THR A 307 20.86 -11.47 14.39
N PRO A 308 19.62 -11.84 14.72
CA PRO A 308 18.46 -11.55 13.89
C PRO A 308 18.21 -10.04 13.79
N VAL A 309 17.73 -9.59 12.62
CA VAL A 309 17.50 -8.16 12.34
C VAL A 309 16.16 -7.93 11.64
N LEU A 310 15.58 -6.74 11.81
CA LEU A 310 14.48 -6.24 10.99
C LEU A 310 14.98 -5.25 9.97
N ILE A 311 14.46 -5.34 8.75
CA ILE A 311 14.73 -4.37 7.70
C ILE A 311 13.63 -3.31 7.72
N GLU A 312 14.02 -2.04 7.78
CA GLU A 312 13.08 -0.92 7.77
C GLU A 312 13.52 0.21 6.85
N GLY A 313 12.73 1.28 6.77
CA GLY A 313 13.07 2.47 6.00
C GLY A 313 12.46 2.46 4.61
N TYR A 314 13.28 2.75 3.59
CA TYR A 314 12.80 2.81 2.20
C TYR A 314 12.69 1.39 1.61
N PRO A 315 11.55 1.05 0.97
CA PRO A 315 11.39 -0.24 0.30
C PRO A 315 12.32 -0.32 -0.92
N PRO A 316 12.53 -1.53 -1.48
CA PRO A 316 13.21 -1.67 -2.76
C PRO A 316 12.48 -0.84 -3.84
N PRO A 317 13.22 -0.29 -4.82
CA PRO A 317 12.59 0.42 -5.94
C PRO A 317 11.65 -0.52 -6.70
N LYS A 318 10.58 0.06 -7.29
CA LYS A 318 9.62 -0.72 -8.08
C LYS A 318 10.36 -1.39 -9.25
N ASP A 319 10.23 -2.71 -9.34
CA ASP A 319 10.91 -3.52 -10.35
C ASP A 319 10.06 -4.74 -10.70
N SER A 320 9.93 -5.06 -11.99
CA SER A 320 9.08 -6.15 -12.47
C SER A 320 9.58 -7.54 -12.07
N ARG A 321 10.84 -7.67 -11.63
CA ARG A 321 11.49 -8.93 -11.21
C ARG A 321 11.21 -9.31 -9.76
N LEU A 322 10.70 -8.37 -8.95
CA LEU A 322 10.21 -8.62 -7.60
C LEU A 322 8.68 -8.72 -7.58
N GLU A 323 8.19 -9.59 -6.72
CA GLU A 323 6.82 -9.58 -6.24
C GLU A 323 6.76 -8.92 -4.87
N MET A 324 5.60 -8.33 -4.57
CA MET A 324 5.33 -7.68 -3.30
C MET A 324 3.93 -8.05 -2.80
N LEU A 325 3.84 -8.31 -1.50
CA LEU A 325 2.60 -8.24 -0.74
C LEU A 325 2.76 -7.20 0.37
N GLN A 326 1.70 -6.45 0.71
CA GLN A 326 1.76 -5.44 1.76
C GLN A 326 0.50 -5.47 2.63
N ILE A 327 0.69 -5.34 3.94
CA ILE A 327 -0.38 -5.20 4.94
C ILE A 327 -0.23 -3.84 5.62
N THR A 328 -1.30 -3.05 5.63
CA THR A 328 -1.34 -1.71 6.23
C THR A 328 -2.58 -1.53 7.09
N PRO A 329 -2.54 -0.67 8.12
CA PRO A 329 -3.70 -0.39 8.94
C PRO A 329 -4.52 0.77 8.35
N ASP A 330 -5.83 0.61 8.35
CA ASP A 330 -6.80 1.67 8.04
C ASP A 330 -7.88 1.73 9.13
N PRO A 331 -8.68 2.81 9.21
CA PRO A 331 -9.73 2.94 10.22
C PRO A 331 -10.67 1.72 10.21
N GLY A 332 -10.72 1.01 11.33
CA GLY A 332 -11.55 -0.17 11.52
C GLY A 332 -11.12 -1.46 10.80
N VAL A 333 -10.08 -1.42 9.97
CA VAL A 333 -9.64 -2.58 9.16
C VAL A 333 -8.12 -2.69 9.06
N ILE A 334 -7.64 -3.81 8.53
CA ILE A 334 -6.34 -3.87 7.87
C ILE A 334 -6.56 -4.06 6.38
N GLU A 335 -5.77 -3.36 5.56
CA GLU A 335 -5.76 -3.46 4.11
C GLU A 335 -4.66 -4.44 3.70
N VAL A 336 -4.98 -5.40 2.84
CA VAL A 336 -4.03 -6.40 2.32
C VAL A 336 -3.92 -6.25 0.81
N ASN A 337 -2.78 -5.72 0.34
CA ASN A 337 -2.43 -5.63 -1.07
C ASN A 337 -1.70 -6.91 -1.48
N ILE A 338 -2.40 -7.80 -2.20
CA ILE A 338 -1.86 -9.08 -2.66
C ILE A 338 -1.17 -8.97 -4.03
N HIS A 339 -0.18 -9.84 -4.27
CA HIS A 339 0.56 -9.92 -5.52
C HIS A 339 -0.29 -10.45 -6.71
N PRO A 340 0.01 -10.08 -7.96
CA PRO A 340 -0.87 -10.29 -9.13
C PRO A 340 -0.98 -11.75 -9.60
N ALA A 341 -2.19 -12.24 -9.87
CA ALA A 341 -2.43 -13.59 -10.38
C ALA A 341 -2.31 -13.67 -11.91
N ALA A 342 -1.54 -14.63 -12.43
CA ALA A 342 -1.31 -14.80 -13.87
C ALA A 342 -2.48 -15.50 -14.58
N ASP A 343 -3.23 -16.34 -13.86
CA ASP A 343 -4.34 -17.12 -14.39
C ASP A 343 -5.46 -17.27 -13.35
N TRP A 344 -6.56 -17.91 -13.77
CA TRP A 344 -7.73 -18.11 -12.92
C TRP A 344 -7.46 -19.02 -11.72
N PHE A 345 -6.68 -20.10 -11.89
CA PHE A 345 -6.41 -21.03 -10.80
C PHE A 345 -5.54 -20.40 -9.73
N GLY A 346 -4.53 -19.62 -10.13
CA GLY A 346 -3.72 -18.82 -9.21
C GLY A 346 -4.55 -17.75 -8.50
N LEU A 347 -5.58 -17.18 -9.15
CA LEU A 347 -6.48 -16.24 -8.48
C LEU A 347 -7.33 -16.94 -7.41
N VAL A 348 -7.97 -18.06 -7.76
CA VAL A 348 -8.77 -18.87 -6.83
C VAL A 348 -7.95 -19.26 -5.60
N GLU A 349 -6.75 -19.83 -5.83
CA GLU A 349 -5.86 -20.26 -4.75
C GLU A 349 -5.52 -19.12 -3.79
N ARG A 350 -5.18 -17.94 -4.33
CA ARG A 350 -4.78 -16.80 -3.51
C ARG A 350 -5.93 -16.19 -2.73
N THR A 351 -7.10 -16.10 -3.35
CA THR A 351 -8.29 -15.60 -2.67
C THR A 351 -8.70 -16.56 -1.56
N GLU A 352 -8.79 -17.87 -1.82
CA GLU A 352 -9.14 -18.85 -0.78
C GLU A 352 -8.11 -18.88 0.36
N PHE A 353 -6.82 -18.88 0.03
CA PHE A 353 -5.76 -18.88 1.04
C PHE A 353 -5.76 -17.60 1.89
N LEU A 354 -5.98 -16.41 1.29
CA LEU A 354 -6.03 -15.16 2.04
C LEU A 354 -7.16 -15.18 3.09
N TYR A 355 -8.36 -15.62 2.70
CA TYR A 355 -9.49 -15.75 3.63
C TYR A 355 -9.18 -16.77 4.74
N GLN A 356 -8.59 -17.91 4.39
CA GLN A 356 -8.20 -18.93 5.36
C GLN A 356 -7.14 -18.41 6.35
N ALA A 357 -6.08 -17.76 5.85
CA ALA A 357 -5.00 -17.23 6.65
C ALA A 357 -5.48 -16.10 7.58
N ALA A 358 -6.38 -15.23 7.09
CA ALA A 358 -7.03 -14.21 7.91
C ALA A 358 -7.82 -14.84 9.06
N ALA A 359 -8.68 -15.82 8.76
CA ALA A 359 -9.47 -16.52 9.77
C ALA A 359 -8.60 -17.23 10.82
N GLN A 360 -7.53 -17.90 10.40
CA GLN A 360 -6.58 -18.56 11.31
C GLN A 360 -5.79 -17.57 12.17
N SER A 361 -5.60 -16.35 11.68
CA SER A 361 -4.98 -15.25 12.42
C SER A 361 -5.98 -14.53 13.34
N GLY A 362 -7.26 -14.90 13.34
CA GLY A 362 -8.30 -14.24 14.16
C GLY A 362 -8.96 -13.01 13.53
N LEU A 363 -8.70 -12.77 12.23
CA LEU A 363 -9.31 -11.71 11.43
C LEU A 363 -10.55 -12.23 10.68
N SER A 364 -11.46 -11.35 10.28
CA SER A 364 -12.61 -11.70 9.47
C SER A 364 -12.90 -10.68 8.38
N ALA A 365 -13.54 -11.13 7.30
CA ALA A 365 -14.01 -10.31 6.18
C ALA A 365 -15.44 -9.77 6.38
N GLU A 366 -16.01 -9.96 7.57
CA GLU A 366 -17.37 -9.57 7.91
C GLU A 366 -17.43 -8.66 9.14
N LYS A 367 -18.48 -7.83 9.19
CA LYS A 367 -18.82 -7.00 10.34
C LYS A 367 -20.32 -7.10 10.65
N PHE A 368 -20.67 -6.93 11.92
CA PHE A 368 -22.05 -6.82 12.37
C PHE A 368 -22.26 -5.44 12.95
N MET A 369 -23.30 -4.76 12.48
CA MET A 369 -23.75 -3.48 13.03
C MET A 369 -24.45 -3.71 14.37
N LEU A 370 -24.69 -2.64 15.14
CA LEU A 370 -25.33 -2.72 16.46
C LEU A 370 -26.74 -3.34 16.43
N ASP A 371 -27.44 -3.24 15.30
CA ASP A 371 -28.75 -3.84 15.06
C ASP A 371 -28.67 -5.31 14.60
N GLY A 372 -27.47 -5.88 14.52
CA GLY A 372 -27.21 -7.24 14.05
C GLY A 372 -27.13 -7.36 12.52
N ARG A 373 -27.21 -6.26 11.77
CA ARG A 373 -27.07 -6.29 10.30
C ARG A 373 -25.66 -6.74 9.92
N HIS A 374 -25.59 -7.79 9.11
CA HIS A 374 -24.35 -8.27 8.51
C HIS A 374 -23.92 -7.34 7.37
N THR A 375 -22.68 -6.86 7.42
CA THR A 375 -22.09 -5.95 6.44
C THR A 375 -20.67 -6.38 6.11
N GLY A 376 -20.08 -5.82 5.04
CA GLY A 376 -18.65 -5.95 4.82
C GLY A 376 -17.89 -5.17 5.88
N THR A 377 -16.56 -5.32 5.87
CA THR A 377 -15.67 -4.64 6.82
C THR A 377 -15.63 -3.12 6.68
N GLY A 378 -16.09 -2.57 5.55
CA GLY A 378 -16.05 -1.14 5.24
C GLY A 378 -14.77 -0.65 4.55
N GLY A 379 -13.76 -1.51 4.41
CA GLY A 379 -12.50 -1.20 3.71
C GLY A 379 -12.55 -1.34 2.18
N GLY A 380 -13.60 -1.98 1.64
CA GLY A 380 -13.73 -2.29 0.22
C GLY A 380 -12.98 -3.56 -0.22
N ASN A 381 -13.13 -3.93 -1.49
CA ASN A 381 -12.46 -5.06 -2.14
C ASN A 381 -12.09 -4.66 -3.58
N HIS A 382 -11.07 -3.82 -3.72
CA HIS A 382 -10.73 -3.25 -5.01
C HIS A 382 -10.09 -4.27 -5.94
N PHE A 383 -10.57 -4.32 -7.18
CA PHE A 383 -10.00 -5.17 -8.21
C PHE A 383 -9.10 -4.37 -9.14
N VAL A 384 -7.83 -4.74 -9.19
CA VAL A 384 -6.84 -4.09 -10.07
C VAL A 384 -6.56 -5.01 -11.25
N MET A 385 -6.83 -4.50 -12.44
CA MET A 385 -6.65 -5.22 -13.70
C MET A 385 -5.54 -4.55 -14.53
N GLY A 386 -4.81 -5.35 -15.30
CA GLY A 386 -3.74 -4.87 -16.15
C GLY A 386 -3.01 -6.02 -16.85
N ALA A 387 -1.74 -5.82 -17.16
CA ALA A 387 -0.88 -6.84 -17.74
C ALA A 387 0.45 -6.93 -16.98
N ALA A 388 1.21 -8.00 -17.24
CA ALA A 388 2.52 -8.21 -16.61
C ALA A 388 3.55 -7.14 -17.02
N LYS A 389 3.43 -6.61 -18.25
CA LYS A 389 4.17 -5.47 -18.76
C LYS A 389 3.21 -4.30 -18.98
N VAL A 390 3.66 -3.08 -18.75
CA VAL A 390 2.80 -1.89 -18.83
C VAL A 390 2.29 -1.67 -20.25
N GLU A 391 3.16 -1.83 -21.24
CA GLU A 391 2.85 -1.75 -22.67
C GLU A 391 1.84 -2.80 -23.15
N ASP A 392 1.71 -3.91 -22.42
CA ASP A 392 0.76 -4.97 -22.72
C ASP A 392 -0.62 -4.74 -22.10
N SER A 393 -0.80 -3.67 -21.33
CA SER A 393 -2.07 -3.35 -20.69
C SER A 393 -3.22 -3.33 -21.70
N PRO A 394 -4.32 -4.07 -21.46
CA PRO A 394 -5.45 -4.09 -22.37
C PRO A 394 -6.08 -2.70 -22.53
N PHE A 395 -6.06 -1.89 -21.47
CA PHE A 395 -6.62 -0.54 -21.44
C PHE A 395 -5.79 0.48 -22.24
N LEU A 396 -4.48 0.25 -22.36
CA LEU A 396 -3.60 1.10 -23.18
C LEU A 396 -3.60 0.66 -24.64
N ARG A 397 -3.64 -0.65 -24.91
CA ARG A 397 -3.64 -1.22 -26.27
C ARG A 397 -4.99 -1.04 -26.97
N ARG A 398 -6.09 -1.15 -26.24
CA ARG A 398 -7.47 -1.08 -26.72
C ARG A 398 -8.29 -0.17 -25.79
N PRO A 399 -8.15 1.16 -25.89
CA PRO A 399 -8.87 2.08 -25.01
C PRO A 399 -10.40 2.04 -25.21
N ASP A 400 -10.87 1.53 -26.33
CA ASP A 400 -12.28 1.17 -26.55
C ASP A 400 -12.81 0.08 -25.60
N LEU A 401 -11.93 -0.73 -25.00
CA LEU A 401 -12.30 -1.66 -23.93
C LEU A 401 -12.65 -0.91 -22.64
N LEU A 402 -11.85 0.09 -22.25
CA LEU A 402 -12.15 0.93 -21.09
C LEU A 402 -13.45 1.71 -21.31
N ALA A 403 -13.66 2.24 -22.52
CA ALA A 403 -14.92 2.86 -22.91
C ALA A 403 -16.12 1.90 -22.76
N SER A 404 -15.95 0.64 -23.18
CA SER A 404 -16.97 -0.41 -23.06
C SER A 404 -17.30 -0.73 -21.61
N LEU A 405 -16.29 -0.88 -20.74
CA LEU A 405 -16.49 -1.12 -19.30
C LEU A 405 -17.27 0.01 -18.64
N ILE A 406 -16.82 1.25 -18.82
CA ILE A 406 -17.47 2.43 -18.26
C ILE A 406 -18.93 2.49 -18.72
N SER A 407 -19.18 2.24 -20.00
CA SER A 407 -20.52 2.33 -20.57
C SER A 407 -21.44 1.20 -20.13
N PHE A 408 -20.93 -0.03 -20.02
CA PHE A 408 -21.71 -1.17 -19.55
C PHE A 408 -22.11 -1.00 -18.09
N TRP A 409 -21.18 -0.58 -17.23
CA TRP A 409 -21.49 -0.23 -15.82
C TRP A 409 -22.44 0.96 -15.71
N HIS A 410 -22.26 1.98 -16.55
CA HIS A 410 -23.17 3.13 -16.57
C HIS A 410 -24.60 2.71 -16.96
N ASN A 411 -24.73 1.86 -17.99
CA ASN A 411 -26.01 1.40 -18.51
C ASN A 411 -26.67 0.30 -17.68
N HIS A 412 -25.94 -0.35 -16.78
CA HIS A 412 -26.48 -1.33 -15.82
C HIS A 412 -26.14 -0.93 -14.38
N PRO A 413 -26.92 -0.02 -13.75
CA PRO A 413 -26.66 0.44 -12.39
C PRO A 413 -26.60 -0.66 -11.33
N SER A 414 -27.21 -1.83 -11.59
CA SER A 414 -27.08 -3.00 -10.73
C SER A 414 -25.62 -3.41 -10.50
N LEU A 415 -24.72 -3.23 -11.48
CA LEU A 415 -23.31 -3.59 -11.36
C LEU A 415 -22.53 -2.71 -10.37
N SER A 416 -23.02 -1.51 -10.08
CA SER A 416 -22.46 -0.65 -9.03
C SER A 416 -23.10 -0.94 -7.68
N TYR A 417 -24.42 -1.04 -7.64
CA TYR A 417 -25.18 -1.06 -6.39
C TYR A 417 -25.34 -2.44 -5.73
N LEU A 418 -25.32 -3.52 -6.52
CA LEU A 418 -25.39 -4.88 -5.97
C LEU A 418 -24.13 -5.23 -5.17
N PHE A 419 -22.98 -4.69 -5.59
CA PHE A 419 -21.68 -5.01 -4.99
C PHE A 419 -21.14 -3.89 -4.09
N SER A 420 -21.78 -2.72 -4.04
CA SER A 420 -21.33 -1.60 -3.21
C SER A 420 -21.45 -1.87 -1.72
N GLY A 421 -20.71 -1.10 -0.91
CA GLY A 421 -20.94 -1.00 0.53
C GLY A 421 -22.27 -0.33 0.88
N LEU A 422 -22.52 -0.15 2.18
CA LEU A 422 -23.70 0.58 2.67
C LEU A 422 -23.69 2.07 2.33
N PHE A 423 -22.51 2.65 2.16
CA PHE A 423 -22.33 4.06 1.91
C PHE A 423 -22.22 4.30 0.40
N ILE A 424 -23.35 4.60 -0.24
CA ILE A 424 -23.46 4.93 -1.68
C ILE A 424 -23.84 6.39 -1.89
N GLY A 425 -23.79 6.88 -3.12
CA GLY A 425 -24.08 8.28 -3.44
C GLY A 425 -22.82 9.12 -3.69
N PRO A 426 -23.00 10.42 -3.98
CA PRO A 426 -21.92 11.30 -4.44
C PRO A 426 -20.79 11.51 -3.42
N GLY A 427 -21.09 11.32 -2.13
CA GLY A 427 -20.10 11.39 -1.05
C GLY A 427 -19.39 10.07 -0.74
N SER A 428 -19.71 8.98 -1.45
CA SER A 428 -19.23 7.63 -1.15
C SER A 428 -17.73 7.42 -1.40
N GLN A 429 -17.22 6.23 -1.06
CA GLN A 429 -15.82 5.87 -1.32
C GLN A 429 -15.53 5.69 -2.83
N ALA A 430 -16.56 5.36 -3.62
CA ALA A 430 -16.47 5.05 -5.04
C ALA A 430 -17.77 5.46 -5.77
N PRO A 431 -18.18 6.74 -5.77
CA PRO A 431 -19.39 7.20 -6.45
C PRO A 431 -19.43 6.85 -7.94
N ARG A 432 -20.64 6.62 -8.42
CA ARG A 432 -20.92 6.60 -9.86
C ARG A 432 -20.82 8.01 -10.43
N ILE A 433 -20.47 8.08 -11.71
CA ILE A 433 -20.25 9.36 -12.44
C ILE A 433 -21.53 10.23 -12.43
N ASP A 434 -22.71 9.61 -12.54
CA ASP A 434 -24.00 10.30 -12.63
C ASP A 434 -24.72 10.52 -11.29
N GLU A 435 -24.11 10.18 -10.15
CA GLU A 435 -24.69 10.44 -8.82
C GLU A 435 -24.48 11.88 -8.33
N ALA A 436 -23.41 12.54 -8.78
CA ALA A 436 -23.06 13.90 -8.36
C ALA A 436 -23.49 14.97 -9.37
N ARG A 437 -23.23 14.73 -10.65
CA ARG A 437 -23.32 15.75 -11.71
C ARG A 437 -23.79 15.12 -13.02
N ASN A 438 -25.09 15.22 -13.28
CA ASN A 438 -25.72 14.64 -14.48
C ASN A 438 -25.15 15.17 -15.80
N ASP A 439 -24.59 16.38 -15.82
CA ASP A 439 -23.91 16.98 -16.98
C ASP A 439 -22.63 16.22 -17.37
N GLN A 440 -21.98 15.52 -16.43
CA GLN A 440 -20.79 14.72 -16.73
C GLN A 440 -21.04 13.60 -17.73
N VAL A 441 -22.26 13.05 -17.80
CA VAL A 441 -22.57 11.95 -18.72
C VAL A 441 -22.44 12.41 -20.19
N TYR A 442 -22.79 13.67 -20.47
CA TYR A 442 -22.60 14.24 -21.81
C TYR A 442 -21.14 14.46 -22.15
N GLU A 443 -20.35 15.02 -21.23
CA GLU A 443 -18.91 15.20 -21.42
C GLU A 443 -18.17 13.87 -21.58
N LEU A 444 -18.61 12.84 -20.85
CA LEU A 444 -18.07 11.50 -20.95
C LEU A 444 -18.33 10.87 -22.32
N GLU A 445 -19.53 11.00 -22.88
CA GLU A 445 -19.81 10.53 -24.25
C GLU A 445 -18.88 11.20 -25.28
N ILE A 446 -18.60 12.50 -25.12
CA ILE A 446 -17.66 13.22 -25.98
C ILE A 446 -16.25 12.64 -25.81
N ALA A 447 -15.78 12.49 -24.57
CA ALA A 447 -14.46 11.95 -24.29
C ALA A 447 -14.27 10.53 -24.85
N LEU A 448 -15.26 9.65 -24.68
CA LEU A 448 -15.25 8.31 -25.25
C LEU A 448 -15.25 8.35 -26.79
N GLY A 449 -16.05 9.23 -27.39
CA GLY A 449 -16.07 9.42 -28.85
C GLY A 449 -14.75 9.92 -29.42
N GLU A 450 -14.04 10.80 -28.71
CA GLU A 450 -12.72 11.29 -29.14
C GLU A 450 -11.62 10.22 -29.01
N ILE A 451 -11.67 9.37 -27.97
CA ILE A 451 -10.80 8.20 -27.86
C ILE A 451 -11.01 7.27 -29.07
N GLU A 452 -12.26 6.97 -29.42
CA GLU A 452 -12.59 6.12 -30.57
C GLU A 452 -12.14 6.74 -31.90
N ARG A 453 -12.37 8.06 -32.07
CA ARG A 453 -11.94 8.81 -33.26
C ARG A 453 -10.43 8.74 -33.43
N GLU A 454 -9.68 8.98 -32.36
CA GLU A 454 -8.22 9.00 -32.41
C GLU A 454 -7.65 7.60 -32.69
N GLN A 455 -8.21 6.57 -32.05
CA GLN A 455 -7.86 5.18 -32.33
C GLN A 455 -8.16 4.78 -33.78
N ALA A 456 -9.30 5.19 -34.34
CA ALA A 456 -9.64 4.93 -35.74
C ALA A 456 -8.73 5.70 -36.73
N ARG A 457 -8.28 6.91 -36.35
CA ARG A 457 -7.42 7.78 -37.18
C ARG A 457 -5.97 7.31 -37.23
N LEU A 458 -5.41 6.93 -36.09
CA LEU A 458 -3.98 6.62 -35.94
C LEU A 458 -3.68 5.12 -35.81
N GLY A 459 -4.70 4.27 -35.65
CA GLY A 459 -4.54 2.85 -35.36
C GLY A 459 -4.05 2.55 -33.93
N GLN A 460 -3.74 3.60 -33.16
CA GLN A 460 -3.29 3.55 -31.77
C GLN A 460 -3.70 4.84 -31.07
N CYS A 461 -3.85 4.79 -29.75
CA CYS A 461 -4.07 5.98 -28.93
C CYS A 461 -2.90 6.12 -27.96
N ALA A 462 -2.36 7.34 -27.83
CA ALA A 462 -1.27 7.56 -26.90
C ALA A 462 -1.79 7.44 -25.44
N PRO A 463 -1.09 6.74 -24.53
CA PRO A 463 -1.55 6.55 -23.14
C PRO A 463 -1.93 7.85 -22.40
N TRP A 464 -1.17 8.92 -22.61
CA TRP A 464 -1.47 10.23 -22.02
C TRP A 464 -2.76 10.87 -22.55
N PHE A 465 -3.15 10.57 -23.79
CA PHE A 465 -4.39 11.08 -24.38
C PHE A 465 -5.59 10.40 -23.71
N ILE A 466 -5.53 9.07 -23.55
CA ILE A 466 -6.55 8.29 -22.83
C ILE A 466 -6.75 8.84 -21.42
N ASP A 467 -5.67 9.04 -20.67
CA ASP A 467 -5.70 9.60 -19.33
C ASP A 467 -6.32 11.01 -19.31
N ARG A 468 -5.86 11.92 -20.19
CA ARG A 468 -6.35 13.30 -20.22
C ARG A 468 -7.82 13.42 -20.61
N CYS A 469 -8.33 12.52 -21.44
CA CYS A 469 -9.75 12.48 -21.80
C CYS A 469 -10.64 12.07 -20.61
N LEU A 470 -10.15 11.20 -19.72
CA LEU A 470 -10.98 10.59 -18.67
C LEU A 470 -10.72 11.13 -17.26
N ARG A 471 -9.50 11.61 -16.96
CA ARG A 471 -9.05 11.97 -15.61
C ARG A 471 -9.92 12.98 -14.90
N ASN A 472 -10.48 13.95 -15.62
CA ASN A 472 -11.33 14.99 -15.03
C ASN A 472 -12.82 14.62 -15.02
N LEU A 473 -13.17 13.43 -15.51
CA LEU A 473 -14.53 12.90 -15.56
C LEU A 473 -14.71 11.72 -14.60
N LEU A 474 -13.66 10.91 -14.43
CA LEU A 474 -13.59 9.81 -13.46
C LEU A 474 -13.06 10.33 -12.13
N ILE A 475 -13.88 11.12 -11.43
CA ILE A 475 -13.57 11.78 -10.15
C ILE A 475 -14.77 11.78 -9.23
N ASP A 476 -14.53 11.93 -7.92
CA ASP A 476 -15.58 12.27 -6.97
C ASP A 476 -15.97 13.76 -7.02
N VAL A 477 -16.91 14.17 -6.16
CA VAL A 477 -17.35 15.57 -6.01
C VAL A 477 -16.25 16.56 -5.63
N THR A 478 -15.13 16.10 -5.06
CA THR A 478 -13.99 16.92 -4.66
C THR A 478 -12.90 16.98 -5.73
N GLY A 479 -13.05 16.26 -6.84
CA GLY A 479 -12.05 16.16 -7.89
C GLY A 479 -11.00 15.07 -7.66
N ASN A 480 -11.27 14.10 -6.78
CA ASN A 480 -10.35 13.03 -6.45
C ASN A 480 -10.58 11.80 -7.35
N THR A 481 -9.61 11.49 -8.20
CA THR A 481 -9.57 10.32 -9.08
C THR A 481 -9.44 8.99 -8.34
N HIS A 482 -8.83 9.00 -7.15
CA HIS A 482 -8.70 7.81 -6.31
C HIS A 482 -10.04 7.37 -5.72
N ARG A 483 -11.06 8.23 -5.76
CA ARG A 483 -12.41 7.92 -5.27
C ARG A 483 -13.40 7.66 -6.40
N ALA A 484 -12.96 7.53 -7.65
CA ALA A 484 -13.85 7.14 -8.73
C ALA A 484 -14.16 5.63 -8.67
N GLU A 485 -15.36 5.24 -9.10
CA GLU A 485 -15.72 3.82 -9.32
C GLU A 485 -14.70 3.11 -10.23
N PHE A 486 -14.35 3.76 -11.35
CA PHE A 486 -13.25 3.39 -12.24
C PHE A 486 -12.06 4.32 -12.00
N CYS A 487 -11.14 3.91 -11.13
CA CYS A 487 -9.96 4.68 -10.81
C CYS A 487 -8.84 4.46 -11.84
N ILE A 488 -8.39 5.55 -12.45
CA ILE A 488 -7.32 5.56 -13.47
C ILE A 488 -5.99 6.13 -12.96
N ASP A 489 -5.81 6.29 -11.65
CA ASP A 489 -4.56 6.83 -11.07
C ASP A 489 -3.34 5.98 -11.38
N LYS A 490 -3.56 4.67 -11.53
CA LYS A 490 -2.51 3.70 -11.86
C LYS A 490 -2.49 3.39 -13.38
N LEU A 491 -3.28 4.09 -14.21
CA LEU A 491 -3.32 3.85 -15.65
C LEU A 491 -2.14 4.54 -16.35
N TYR A 492 -2.19 5.87 -16.47
CA TYR A 492 -1.09 6.65 -17.05
C TYR A 492 -1.04 8.08 -16.50
N ALA A 493 -0.56 8.25 -15.27
CA ALA A 493 -0.41 9.57 -14.68
C ALA A 493 0.60 10.45 -15.48
N PRO A 494 0.23 11.70 -15.83
CA PRO A 494 1.11 12.58 -16.60
C PRO A 494 2.29 13.10 -15.78
N ASP A 495 2.10 13.29 -14.47
CA ASP A 495 3.01 14.04 -13.59
C ASP A 495 4.30 13.29 -13.24
N GLY A 496 4.33 11.96 -13.39
CA GLY A 496 5.54 11.19 -13.11
C GLY A 496 5.43 9.69 -13.40
N PRO A 497 6.57 8.98 -13.39
CA PRO A 497 6.65 7.56 -13.76
C PRO A 497 5.89 6.63 -12.80
N ASN A 498 5.70 7.04 -11.54
CA ASN A 498 5.09 6.20 -10.50
C ASN A 498 3.63 5.79 -10.78
N GLY A 499 2.88 6.58 -11.55
CA GLY A 499 1.48 6.33 -11.92
C GLY A 499 1.29 5.81 -13.35
N ARG A 500 2.38 5.48 -14.06
CA ARG A 500 2.34 4.93 -15.43
C ARG A 500 2.42 3.40 -15.38
N LEU A 501 1.43 2.77 -14.76
CA LEU A 501 1.44 1.32 -14.50
C LEU A 501 0.51 0.54 -15.45
N GLY A 502 -0.31 1.22 -16.25
CA GLY A 502 -1.25 0.58 -17.16
C GLY A 502 -2.35 -0.20 -16.44
N LEU A 503 -2.64 0.15 -15.19
CA LEU A 503 -3.61 -0.54 -14.35
C LEU A 503 -4.92 0.24 -14.24
N LEU A 504 -6.03 -0.48 -14.29
CA LEU A 504 -7.36 0.02 -13.95
C LEU A 504 -7.76 -0.55 -12.59
N GLU A 505 -8.16 0.31 -11.66
CA GLU A 505 -8.64 -0.11 -10.34
C GLU A 505 -10.15 0.13 -10.23
N MET A 506 -10.91 -0.94 -10.01
CA MET A 506 -12.35 -0.88 -9.80
C MET A 506 -12.66 -0.93 -8.31
N ARG A 507 -13.38 0.09 -7.82
CA ARG A 507 -13.46 0.37 -6.38
C ARG A 507 -14.84 0.18 -5.76
N ALA A 508 -15.90 0.15 -6.56
CA ALA A 508 -17.28 -0.02 -6.09
C ALA A 508 -17.64 -1.47 -5.70
N PHE A 509 -16.73 -2.14 -4.97
CA PHE A 509 -16.91 -3.50 -4.48
C PHE A 509 -16.66 -3.53 -2.98
N GLU A 510 -17.67 -3.95 -2.21
CA GLU A 510 -17.56 -4.26 -0.79
C GLU A 510 -16.87 -5.62 -0.61
N MET A 511 -16.14 -5.77 0.50
CA MET A 511 -15.55 -7.04 0.90
C MET A 511 -16.64 -8.07 1.19
N PRO A 512 -16.74 -9.16 0.40
CA PRO A 512 -17.74 -10.16 0.66
C PRO A 512 -17.29 -11.10 1.79
N PRO A 513 -18.23 -11.68 2.55
CA PRO A 513 -17.90 -12.54 3.69
C PRO A 513 -17.27 -13.88 3.29
N HIS A 514 -17.41 -14.29 2.02
CA HIS A 514 -16.96 -15.58 1.54
C HIS A 514 -16.09 -15.47 0.26
N PRO A 515 -15.00 -16.25 0.13
CA PRO A 515 -14.11 -16.15 -1.04
C PRO A 515 -14.82 -16.41 -2.38
N GLN A 516 -15.75 -17.38 -2.47
CA GLN A 516 -16.47 -17.66 -3.73
C GLN A 516 -17.36 -16.50 -4.17
N MET A 517 -17.91 -15.70 -3.25
CA MET A 517 -18.63 -14.47 -3.63
C MET A 517 -17.69 -13.47 -4.29
N SER A 518 -16.46 -13.30 -3.75
CA SER A 518 -15.44 -12.46 -4.40
C SER A 518 -15.00 -13.03 -5.73
N LEU A 519 -14.78 -14.34 -5.84
CA LEU A 519 -14.35 -14.98 -7.08
C LEU A 519 -15.40 -14.84 -8.18
N VAL A 520 -16.69 -15.00 -7.87
CA VAL A 520 -17.77 -14.81 -8.85
C VAL A 520 -17.83 -13.37 -9.37
N GLN A 521 -17.61 -12.36 -8.51
CA GLN A 521 -17.47 -10.95 -8.95
C GLN A 521 -16.28 -10.78 -9.91
N GLN A 522 -15.14 -11.37 -9.58
CA GLN A 522 -13.94 -11.30 -10.42
C GLN A 522 -14.12 -12.05 -11.74
N LEU A 523 -14.86 -13.16 -11.75
CA LEU A 523 -15.20 -13.90 -12.96
C LEU A 523 -16.09 -13.06 -13.88
N LEU A 524 -17.10 -12.38 -13.33
CA LEU A 524 -17.96 -11.44 -14.07
C LEU A 524 -17.13 -10.36 -14.76
N LEU A 525 -16.23 -9.72 -14.03
CA LEU A 525 -15.32 -8.70 -14.56
C LEU A 525 -14.44 -9.23 -15.70
N ARG A 526 -13.87 -10.43 -15.53
CA ARG A 526 -13.02 -11.06 -16.54
C ARG A 526 -13.83 -11.44 -17.79
N ALA A 527 -15.08 -11.86 -17.64
CA ALA A 527 -15.98 -12.11 -18.77
C ALA A 527 -16.28 -10.82 -19.54
N CYS A 528 -16.59 -9.71 -18.86
CA CYS A 528 -16.76 -8.41 -19.51
C CYS A 528 -15.49 -7.98 -20.26
N ILE A 529 -14.31 -8.10 -19.65
CA ILE A 529 -13.02 -7.77 -20.29
C ILE A 529 -12.79 -8.64 -21.53
N ALA A 530 -13.01 -9.95 -21.44
CA ALA A 530 -12.85 -10.87 -22.56
C ALA A 530 -13.81 -10.55 -23.71
N TRP A 531 -15.09 -10.33 -23.38
CA TRP A 531 -16.11 -9.92 -24.34
C TRP A 531 -15.73 -8.60 -25.04
N PHE A 532 -15.45 -7.55 -24.27
CA PHE A 532 -15.18 -6.21 -24.82
C PHE A 532 -13.88 -6.13 -25.59
N TRP A 533 -12.91 -6.99 -25.29
CA TRP A 533 -11.70 -7.14 -26.09
C TRP A 533 -11.99 -7.64 -27.51
N GLU A 534 -12.82 -8.68 -27.62
CA GLU A 534 -13.24 -9.25 -28.91
C GLU A 534 -14.20 -8.32 -29.66
N LYS A 535 -15.20 -7.81 -28.94
CA LYS A 535 -16.26 -6.96 -29.48
C LYS A 535 -16.60 -5.84 -28.50
N PRO A 536 -16.20 -4.59 -28.79
CA PRO A 536 -16.55 -3.44 -27.97
C PRO A 536 -18.07 -3.33 -27.75
N TYR A 537 -18.47 -3.01 -26.52
CA TYR A 537 -19.87 -2.80 -26.17
C TYR A 537 -20.35 -1.47 -26.74
N ARG A 538 -21.13 -1.50 -27.82
CA ARG A 538 -21.61 -0.30 -28.54
C ARG A 538 -23.09 -0.34 -28.83
N SER A 539 -23.77 0.79 -28.66
CA SER A 539 -25.14 1.02 -29.17
C SER A 539 -25.12 1.82 -30.49
N GLY A 540 -24.72 1.21 -31.59
CA GLY A 540 -24.68 1.86 -32.91
C GLY A 540 -23.31 2.46 -33.26
N ARG A 541 -23.28 3.65 -33.89
CA ARG A 541 -22.03 4.31 -34.34
C ARG A 541 -21.28 5.07 -33.25
N VAL A 542 -21.97 5.41 -32.15
CA VAL A 542 -21.41 6.15 -31.00
C VAL A 542 -21.86 5.42 -29.75
N GLN A 543 -21.00 5.41 -28.74
CA GLN A 543 -21.34 4.92 -27.42
C GLN A 543 -22.43 5.77 -26.78
N ARG A 544 -23.61 5.20 -26.51
CA ARG A 544 -24.71 5.94 -25.86
C ARG A 544 -24.84 5.52 -24.40
N LEU A 545 -24.73 6.51 -23.53
CA LEU A 545 -24.91 6.40 -22.10
C LEU A 545 -26.37 6.73 -21.74
N THR A 546 -27.02 5.86 -20.98
CA THR A 546 -28.39 6.09 -20.52
C THR A 546 -28.45 7.34 -19.64
N ARG A 547 -29.40 8.25 -19.91
CA ARG A 547 -29.63 9.44 -19.08
C ARG A 547 -30.61 9.10 -17.97
N TRP A 548 -30.11 8.49 -16.90
CA TRP A 548 -30.94 8.02 -15.79
C TRP A 548 -31.67 9.14 -15.05
N GLY A 549 -31.00 10.27 -14.78
CA GLY A 549 -31.58 11.37 -14.03
C GLY A 549 -32.10 10.91 -12.67
N THR A 550 -33.30 11.36 -12.27
CA THR A 550 -33.92 10.90 -11.01
C THR A 550 -34.28 9.41 -11.05
N GLY A 551 -34.48 8.85 -12.24
CA GLY A 551 -34.77 7.44 -12.45
C GLY A 551 -33.68 6.50 -11.93
N LEU A 552 -32.45 7.00 -11.74
CA LEU A 552 -31.37 6.26 -11.09
C LEU A 552 -31.78 5.85 -9.67
N HIS A 553 -32.11 6.83 -8.83
CA HIS A 553 -32.47 6.58 -7.43
C HIS A 553 -33.89 6.03 -7.28
N ASP A 554 -34.85 6.47 -8.11
CA ASP A 554 -36.24 6.01 -8.05
C ASP A 554 -36.38 4.49 -8.30
N ARG A 555 -35.45 3.90 -9.05
CA ARG A 555 -35.45 2.47 -9.38
C ARG A 555 -34.39 1.71 -8.60
N PHE A 556 -33.13 2.11 -8.73
CA PHE A 556 -31.99 1.27 -8.36
C PHE A 556 -31.61 1.32 -6.87
N LEU A 557 -32.36 2.06 -6.05
CA LEU A 557 -32.30 1.88 -4.59
C LEU A 557 -33.12 0.67 -4.12
N LEU A 558 -33.99 0.12 -4.98
CA LEU A 558 -34.89 -0.97 -4.64
C LEU A 558 -34.36 -2.33 -5.15
N PRO A 559 -34.48 -3.41 -4.35
CA PRO A 559 -33.94 -4.74 -4.68
C PRO A 559 -34.49 -5.30 -6.00
N SER A 560 -35.77 -5.05 -6.30
CA SER A 560 -36.44 -5.60 -7.47
C SER A 560 -35.87 -5.05 -8.78
N PHE A 561 -35.60 -3.74 -8.87
CA PHE A 561 -35.03 -3.16 -10.08
C PHE A 561 -33.56 -3.53 -10.26
N ILE A 562 -32.82 -3.68 -9.15
CA ILE A 562 -31.46 -4.20 -9.18
C ILE A 562 -31.43 -5.63 -9.71
N SER A 563 -32.33 -6.50 -9.26
CA SER A 563 -32.43 -7.88 -9.75
C SER A 563 -32.74 -7.95 -11.24
N LEU A 564 -33.74 -7.18 -11.70
CA LEU A 564 -34.14 -7.15 -13.11
C LEU A 564 -33.01 -6.65 -14.03
N ASP A 565 -32.37 -5.53 -13.67
CA ASP A 565 -31.26 -4.99 -14.48
C ASP A 565 -30.02 -5.90 -14.46
N PHE A 566 -29.77 -6.59 -13.34
CA PHE A 566 -28.68 -7.56 -13.28
C PHE A 566 -28.96 -8.79 -14.14
N GLU A 567 -30.20 -9.28 -14.16
CA GLU A 567 -30.63 -10.36 -15.07
C GLU A 567 -30.49 -9.95 -16.54
N ASP A 568 -30.79 -8.69 -16.88
CA ASP A 568 -30.55 -8.14 -18.22
C ASP A 568 -29.05 -8.15 -18.55
N ALA A 569 -28.18 -7.70 -17.64
CA ALA A 569 -26.73 -7.73 -17.83
C ALA A 569 -26.18 -9.17 -18.02
N LEU A 570 -26.67 -10.14 -17.24
CA LEU A 570 -26.32 -11.55 -17.40
C LEU A 570 -26.84 -12.13 -18.72
N THR A 571 -28.01 -11.68 -19.17
CA THR A 571 -28.58 -12.08 -20.47
C THR A 571 -27.73 -11.57 -21.62
N GLU A 572 -27.24 -10.33 -21.56
CA GLU A 572 -26.30 -9.79 -22.56
C GLU A 572 -24.98 -10.56 -22.59
N LEU A 573 -24.42 -10.89 -21.41
CA LEU A 573 -23.22 -11.74 -21.30
C LEU A 573 -23.43 -13.14 -21.89
N ARG A 574 -24.58 -13.77 -21.61
CA ARG A 574 -24.95 -15.07 -22.20
C ARG A 574 -25.03 -14.98 -23.72
N GLN A 575 -25.63 -13.91 -24.28
CA GLN A 575 -25.68 -13.68 -25.73
C GLN A 575 -24.28 -13.49 -26.33
N ALA A 576 -23.33 -12.97 -25.56
CA ALA A 576 -21.93 -12.87 -25.94
C ALA A 576 -21.12 -14.17 -25.75
N GLY A 577 -21.75 -15.24 -25.25
CA GLY A 577 -21.11 -16.55 -25.05
C GLY A 577 -20.58 -16.80 -23.63
N PHE A 578 -20.88 -15.91 -22.67
CA PHE A 578 -20.50 -16.05 -21.26
C PHE A 578 -21.72 -16.39 -20.41
N ASP A 579 -22.03 -17.67 -20.30
CA ASP A 579 -23.22 -18.15 -19.59
C ASP A 579 -22.96 -18.27 -18.08
N PHE A 580 -23.50 -17.33 -17.31
CA PHE A 580 -23.52 -17.38 -15.84
C PHE A 580 -24.85 -17.94 -15.36
N ASP A 581 -24.81 -18.79 -14.33
CA ASP A 581 -26.00 -19.16 -13.58
C ASP A 581 -26.37 -17.99 -12.63
N PRO A 582 -27.57 -17.39 -12.78
CA PRO A 582 -28.01 -16.30 -11.89
C PRO A 582 -27.97 -16.68 -10.40
N ALA A 583 -28.12 -17.98 -10.06
CA ALA A 583 -28.07 -18.46 -8.69
C ALA A 583 -26.71 -18.23 -8.01
N TRP A 584 -25.62 -18.07 -8.78
CA TRP A 584 -24.30 -17.74 -8.23
C TRP A 584 -24.25 -16.36 -7.57
N PHE A 585 -25.21 -15.48 -7.89
CA PHE A 585 -25.30 -14.12 -7.37
C PHE A 585 -26.40 -13.93 -6.30
N SER A 586 -27.19 -14.97 -6.01
CA SER A 586 -28.19 -14.93 -4.94
C SER A 586 -27.60 -14.58 -3.56
N PRO A 587 -26.40 -15.08 -3.17
CA PRO A 587 -25.78 -14.67 -1.92
C PRO A 587 -25.48 -13.16 -1.85
N GLN A 588 -25.08 -12.55 -2.96
CA GLN A 588 -24.80 -11.12 -3.06
C GLN A 588 -26.09 -10.32 -2.91
N HIS A 589 -27.18 -10.77 -3.55
CA HIS A 589 -28.49 -10.14 -3.39
C HIS A 589 -29.00 -10.22 -1.94
N GLU A 590 -28.92 -11.40 -1.30
CA GLU A 590 -29.33 -11.55 0.11
C GLU A 590 -28.44 -10.76 1.07
N PHE A 591 -27.14 -10.71 0.82
CA PHE A 591 -26.20 -9.91 1.60
C PHE A 591 -26.49 -8.41 1.45
N ARG A 592 -26.85 -7.96 0.24
CA ARG A 592 -27.12 -6.55 -0.01
C ARG A 592 -28.49 -6.12 0.52
N PHE A 593 -29.50 -6.96 0.30
CA PHE A 593 -30.92 -6.72 0.59
C PHE A 593 -31.51 -7.81 1.50
N PRO A 594 -31.04 -7.91 2.76
CA PRO A 594 -31.47 -8.96 3.67
C PRO A 594 -32.99 -8.95 3.89
N LEU A 595 -33.57 -10.15 3.91
CA LEU A 595 -34.98 -10.37 4.20
C LEU A 595 -35.29 -10.07 5.67
N ILE A 596 -36.26 -9.18 5.90
CA ILE A 596 -36.81 -8.88 7.23
C ILE A 596 -37.92 -9.89 7.55
N GLY A 597 -38.76 -10.20 6.57
CA GLY A 597 -39.80 -11.21 6.71
C GLY A 597 -40.66 -11.34 5.46
N SER A 598 -41.44 -12.43 5.39
CA SER A 598 -42.36 -12.69 4.29
C SER A 598 -43.70 -13.22 4.79
N VAL A 599 -44.75 -12.99 4.02
CA VAL A 599 -46.09 -13.54 4.27
C VAL A 599 -46.77 -13.89 2.94
N GLU A 600 -47.48 -15.01 2.93
CA GLU A 600 -48.36 -15.38 1.82
C GLU A 600 -49.81 -15.07 2.18
N LEU A 601 -50.48 -14.25 1.38
CA LEU A 601 -51.88 -13.88 1.54
C LEU A 601 -52.65 -14.18 0.25
N ARG A 602 -53.52 -15.20 0.29
CA ARG A 602 -54.41 -15.56 -0.82
C ARG A 602 -53.69 -15.75 -2.17
N GLY A 603 -52.50 -16.36 -2.16
CA GLY A 603 -51.69 -16.60 -3.35
C GLY A 603 -50.82 -15.41 -3.79
N VAL A 604 -50.78 -14.33 -3.02
CA VAL A 604 -49.82 -13.23 -3.18
C VAL A 604 -48.74 -13.35 -2.11
N GLY A 605 -47.48 -13.50 -2.52
CA GLY A 605 -46.33 -13.40 -1.64
C GLY A 605 -45.96 -11.93 -1.43
N ILE A 606 -45.76 -11.52 -0.18
CA ILE A 606 -45.23 -10.21 0.19
C ILE A 606 -43.92 -10.44 0.94
N GLU A 607 -42.84 -9.84 0.47
CA GLU A 607 -41.55 -9.81 1.15
C GLU A 607 -41.23 -8.39 1.61
N LEU A 608 -40.73 -8.26 2.84
CA LEU A 608 -40.15 -7.04 3.36
C LEU A 608 -38.63 -7.23 3.43
N ARG A 609 -37.90 -6.38 2.72
CA ARG A 609 -36.43 -6.40 2.63
C ARG A 609 -35.86 -5.03 2.94
N HIS A 610 -34.61 -5.00 3.37
CA HIS A 610 -33.84 -3.76 3.35
C HIS A 610 -33.65 -3.27 1.91
N ALA A 611 -33.54 -1.95 1.75
CA ALA A 611 -33.23 -1.27 0.50
C ALA A 611 -31.97 -0.41 0.68
N LEU A 612 -31.47 0.17 -0.42
CA LEU A 612 -30.34 1.09 -0.37
C LEU A 612 -30.80 2.49 0.02
N GLU A 613 -29.93 3.21 0.70
CA GLU A 613 -30.13 4.62 1.06
C GLU A 613 -28.89 5.40 0.62
N PRO A 614 -29.04 6.41 -0.26
CA PRO A 614 -27.92 7.23 -0.70
C PRO A 614 -27.57 8.27 0.36
N TRP A 615 -26.28 8.48 0.56
CA TRP A 615 -25.78 9.47 1.50
C TRP A 615 -25.45 10.76 0.74
N GLN A 616 -26.39 11.68 0.75
CA GLN A 616 -26.15 13.04 0.29
C GLN A 616 -25.43 13.82 1.40
N LEU A 617 -24.27 14.37 1.08
CA LEU A 617 -23.58 15.27 2.00
C LEU A 617 -24.41 16.57 2.11
N MET A 618 -24.92 16.88 3.30
CA MET A 618 -25.47 18.21 3.57
C MET A 618 -24.30 19.20 3.64
N GLY A 619 -24.40 20.29 2.86
CA GLY A 619 -23.40 21.35 2.84
C GLY A 619 -23.42 22.17 4.13
N GLU A 620 -22.80 21.64 5.18
CA GLU A 620 -22.32 22.41 6.32
C GLU A 620 -20.85 22.05 6.52
N SER A 621 -19.97 22.75 5.80
CA SER A 621 -18.52 22.71 6.00
C SER A 621 -17.97 24.12 5.97
#